data_AF-A0A2V8MY26-F1
#
_entry.id   AF-A0A2V8MY26-F1
#
_cell.length_a   1.000
_cell.length_b   1.000
_cell.length_c   1.000
_cell.angle_alpha   90.00
_cell.angle_beta   90.00
_cell.angle_gamma   90.00
#
_symmetry.space_group_name_H-M   'P 1'
#
loop_
_entity.id
_entity.type
_entity.pdbx_description
1 polymer ?
#
loop_
_entity_poly.entity_id
_entity_poly.type
_entity_poly.pdbx_seq_one_letter_code
_entity_poly.pdbx_strand_id
1 'polypeptide(L)'
;HVLCEKPLATSVQECETMLEASRSTGAVLAVGYYTRFFSSTNLLKRLLETRLLGTISSFEYEFGTEGGWAPLSGYNLTRQTAGGGVLVVSGSHFIDRMLYLFGPTRILSYKDDAHGGVEANCVAAFDCQDSGNSVEGHVTLSKTHRLSNKLRIVGANGTFEVAEGQSESVAYYPRDSDLRHEISFTSPITGSAGDDHFKMEIEDFIRAIRTGGKPMVNGQEGTESVALIEECYSIAQPIDEPWVDQSLKLIMGSIPPLDKSVGTRGTIQEFLGN
;
A
#
# COMPACT_ATOMS: atom_id res chain seq x y z
N HIS A 1 10.43 23.85 3.83
CA HIS A 1 9.51 22.83 4.38
C HIS A 1 8.74 22.22 3.23
N VAL A 2 8.45 20.91 3.27
CA VAL A 2 7.75 20.18 2.21
C VAL A 2 6.73 19.22 2.82
N LEU A 3 5.49 19.27 2.34
CA LEU A 3 4.51 18.19 2.47
C LEU A 3 4.46 17.51 1.09
N CYS A 4 4.88 16.25 1.03
CA CYS A 4 4.96 15.48 -0.21
C CYS A 4 3.85 14.42 -0.23
N GLU A 5 3.14 14.29 -1.34
CA GLU A 5 2.16 13.22 -1.52
C GLU A 5 2.80 11.83 -1.48
N LYS A 6 2.00 10.82 -1.18
CA LYS A 6 2.46 9.43 -1.14
C LYS A 6 2.43 8.78 -2.53
N PRO A 7 3.33 7.81 -2.81
CA PRO A 7 4.51 7.47 -2.01
C PRO A 7 5.56 8.60 -2.05
N LEU A 8 6.43 8.68 -1.03
CA LEU A 8 7.39 9.78 -0.89
C LEU A 8 8.27 9.99 -2.14
N ALA A 9 8.68 8.89 -2.79
CA ALA A 9 9.37 8.87 -4.06
C ALA A 9 9.17 7.52 -4.77
N THR A 10 9.80 7.33 -5.92
CA THR A 10 9.72 6.07 -6.69
C THR A 10 10.83 5.07 -6.33
N SER A 11 11.82 5.50 -5.55
CA SER A 11 12.89 4.65 -5.03
C SER A 11 13.36 5.10 -3.65
N VAL A 12 13.96 4.17 -2.90
CA VAL A 12 14.62 4.47 -1.62
C VAL A 12 15.74 5.50 -1.80
N GLN A 13 16.48 5.44 -2.90
CA GLN A 13 17.58 6.38 -3.18
C GLN A 13 17.09 7.83 -3.30
N GLU A 14 15.96 8.05 -3.97
CA GLU A 14 15.32 9.37 -4.05
C GLU A 14 14.82 9.82 -2.67
N CYS A 15 14.23 8.92 -1.89
CA CYS A 15 13.79 9.21 -0.52
C CYS A 15 14.96 9.67 0.36
N GLU A 16 16.11 8.99 0.31
CA GLU A 16 17.31 9.38 1.06
C GLU A 16 17.85 10.75 0.64
N THR A 17 17.76 11.08 -0.66
CA THR A 17 18.13 12.40 -1.16
C THR A 17 17.22 13.49 -0.57
N MET A 18 15.91 13.24 -0.48
CA MET A 18 14.94 14.15 0.14
C MET A 18 15.18 14.29 1.66
N LEU A 19 15.48 13.19 2.34
CA LEU A 19 15.83 13.18 3.76
C LEU A 19 17.09 13.99 4.04
N GLU A 20 18.13 13.85 3.23
CA GLU A 20 19.36 14.63 3.39
C GLU A 20 19.14 16.12 3.16
N ALA A 21 18.34 16.49 2.17
CA ALA A 21 17.93 17.88 1.95
C ALA A 21 17.14 18.44 3.15
N SER A 22 16.24 17.64 3.74
CA SER A 22 15.51 18.01 4.96
C SER A 22 16.43 18.21 6.16
N ARG A 23 17.37 17.28 6.40
CA ARG A 23 18.35 17.34 7.49
C ARG A 23 19.28 18.55 7.37
N SER A 24 19.86 18.75 6.19
CA SER A 24 20.83 19.84 5.95
C SER A 24 20.22 21.25 6.06
N THR A 25 18.92 21.39 5.80
CA THR A 25 18.21 22.68 5.87
C THR A 25 17.44 22.89 7.18
N GLY A 26 17.24 21.84 7.98
CA GLY A 26 16.31 21.85 9.11
C GLY A 26 14.84 21.96 8.70
N ALA A 27 14.53 21.81 7.41
CA ALA A 27 13.17 21.89 6.92
C ALA A 27 12.38 20.62 7.26
N VAL A 28 11.22 20.78 7.90
CA VAL A 28 10.20 19.72 8.02
C VAL A 28 9.88 19.09 6.65
N LEU A 29 10.00 17.77 6.58
CA LEU A 29 9.52 16.90 5.49
C LEU A 29 8.42 15.98 6.04
N ALA A 30 7.20 16.21 5.58
CA ALA A 30 6.01 15.42 5.91
C ALA A 30 5.51 14.65 4.68
N VAL A 31 4.79 13.54 4.91
CA VAL A 31 4.29 12.65 3.85
C VAL A 31 2.78 12.51 3.92
N GLY A 32 2.12 12.54 2.76
CA GLY A 32 0.66 12.58 2.53
C GLY A 32 -0.12 11.31 2.87
N TYR A 33 0.17 10.67 4.01
CA TYR A 33 -0.56 9.49 4.48
C TYR A 33 -1.73 9.88 5.39
N TYR A 34 -2.76 10.50 4.81
CA TYR A 34 -3.92 11.00 5.55
C TYR A 34 -4.65 9.93 6.40
N THR A 35 -4.55 8.64 6.04
CA THR A 35 -5.13 7.51 6.79
C THR A 35 -4.52 7.32 8.18
N ARG A 36 -3.36 7.93 8.46
CA ARG A 36 -2.74 8.01 9.81
C ARG A 36 -3.47 9.00 10.72
N PHE A 37 -4.28 9.90 10.17
CA PHE A 37 -5.13 10.80 10.92
C PHE A 37 -6.48 10.19 11.29
N PHE A 38 -6.84 9.02 10.74
CA PHE A 38 -8.04 8.30 11.13
C PHE A 38 -7.98 7.94 12.62
N SER A 39 -9.05 8.27 13.35
CA SER A 39 -9.23 7.83 14.74
C SER A 39 -9.25 6.32 14.85
N SER A 40 -9.80 5.59 13.88
CA SER A 40 -9.78 4.12 13.82
C SER A 40 -8.35 3.55 13.75
N THR A 41 -7.45 4.15 12.96
CA THR A 41 -6.04 3.72 12.85
C THR A 41 -5.32 3.89 14.19
N ASN A 42 -5.48 5.05 14.84
CA ASN A 42 -4.86 5.34 16.13
C ASN A 42 -5.48 4.53 17.27
N LEU A 43 -6.80 4.33 17.24
CA LEU A 43 -7.52 3.48 18.18
C LEU A 43 -7.06 2.04 18.04
N LEU A 44 -6.94 1.52 16.82
CA LEU A 44 -6.47 0.16 16.59
C LEU A 44 -5.09 -0.04 17.21
N LYS A 45 -4.12 0.87 16.97
CA LYS A 45 -2.79 0.81 17.60
C LYS A 45 -2.88 0.71 19.13
N ARG A 46 -3.67 1.59 19.76
CA ARG A 46 -3.88 1.55 21.22
C ARG A 46 -4.52 0.24 21.68
N LEU A 47 -5.51 -0.27 20.94
CA LEU A 47 -6.17 -1.52 21.28
C LEU A 47 -5.21 -2.71 21.23
N LEU A 48 -4.28 -2.75 20.26
CA LEU A 48 -3.22 -3.77 20.23
C LEU A 48 -2.34 -3.67 21.49
N GLU A 49 -1.98 -2.45 21.91
CA GLU A 49 -1.18 -2.21 23.13
C GLU A 49 -1.90 -2.65 24.42
N THR A 50 -3.24 -2.55 24.49
CA THR A 50 -4.02 -2.97 25.67
C THR A 50 -4.09 -4.48 25.89
N ARG A 51 -3.67 -5.30 24.91
CA ARG A 51 -3.82 -6.76 24.91
C ARG A 51 -5.26 -7.26 24.99
N LEU A 52 -6.24 -6.47 24.56
CA LEU A 52 -7.63 -6.91 24.52
C LEU A 52 -7.79 -8.18 23.67
N LEU A 53 -7.04 -8.31 22.56
CA LEU A 53 -7.02 -9.53 21.73
C LEU A 53 -6.18 -10.68 22.31
N GLY A 54 -5.47 -10.50 23.42
CA GLY A 54 -4.45 -11.44 23.87
C GLY A 54 -3.28 -11.53 22.89
N THR A 55 -2.70 -12.73 22.73
CA THR A 55 -1.65 -12.97 21.72
C THR A 55 -2.25 -12.90 20.32
N ILE A 56 -1.70 -12.04 19.48
CA ILE A 56 -2.08 -11.91 18.07
C ILE A 56 -1.45 -13.06 17.27
N SER A 57 -2.23 -13.73 16.43
CA SER A 57 -1.74 -14.81 15.57
C SER A 57 -1.52 -14.35 14.12
N SER A 58 -2.44 -13.52 13.62
CA SER A 58 -2.42 -13.13 12.21
C SER A 58 -3.22 -11.87 11.93
N PHE A 59 -2.98 -11.29 10.76
CA PHE A 59 -3.90 -10.33 10.15
C PHE A 59 -4.14 -10.63 8.68
N GLU A 60 -5.26 -10.16 8.17
CA GLU A 60 -5.63 -10.22 6.77
C GLU A 60 -6.12 -8.85 6.33
N TYR A 61 -5.61 -8.36 5.21
CA TYR A 61 -6.09 -7.14 4.57
C TYR A 61 -6.43 -7.43 3.13
N GLU A 62 -7.65 -7.08 2.75
CA GLU A 62 -8.07 -7.11 1.36
C GLU A 62 -8.49 -5.73 0.91
N PHE A 63 -8.11 -5.35 -0.31
CA PHE A 63 -8.64 -4.16 -0.97
C PHE A 63 -8.78 -4.40 -2.47
N GLY A 64 -10.03 -4.51 -2.93
CA GLY A 64 -10.41 -4.76 -4.30
C GLY A 64 -11.52 -3.82 -4.74
N THR A 65 -11.30 -3.12 -5.85
CA THR A 65 -12.33 -2.32 -6.51
C THR A 65 -12.43 -2.72 -7.97
N GLU A 66 -13.65 -2.81 -8.49
CA GLU A 66 -13.88 -3.00 -9.92
C GLU A 66 -13.84 -1.63 -10.62
N GLY A 67 -12.84 -1.42 -11.48
CA GLY A 67 -12.65 -0.16 -12.20
C GLY A 67 -11.99 0.94 -11.36
N GLY A 68 -12.20 2.21 -11.73
CA GLY A 68 -11.56 3.36 -11.07
C GLY A 68 -10.07 3.53 -11.36
N TRP A 69 -9.52 2.72 -12.27
CA TRP A 69 -8.14 2.81 -12.76
C TRP A 69 -8.08 3.31 -14.20
N ALA A 70 -8.95 4.27 -14.54
CA ALA A 70 -8.84 4.96 -15.82
C ALA A 70 -7.62 5.89 -15.75
N PRO A 71 -6.62 5.75 -16.65
CA PRO A 71 -5.49 6.66 -16.67
C PRO A 71 -6.00 8.07 -16.99
N LEU A 72 -5.87 9.00 -16.03
CA LEU A 72 -6.12 10.43 -16.28
C LEU A 72 -5.02 11.03 -17.18
N SER A 73 -3.85 10.40 -17.21
CA SER A 73 -2.77 10.64 -18.16
C SER A 73 -1.87 9.40 -18.26
N GLY A 74 -0.90 9.38 -19.18
CA GLY A 74 -0.03 8.22 -19.41
C GLY A 74 1.02 7.93 -18.33
N TYR A 75 1.07 8.72 -17.25
CA TYR A 75 2.08 8.57 -16.19
C TYR A 75 2.04 7.21 -15.48
N ASN A 76 0.87 6.57 -15.46
CA ASN A 76 0.64 5.29 -14.80
C ASN A 76 0.79 4.07 -15.74
N LEU A 77 1.29 4.26 -16.97
CA LEU A 77 1.36 3.20 -18.00
C LEU A 77 2.64 2.36 -17.93
N THR A 78 3.68 2.86 -17.26
CA THR A 78 4.95 2.12 -17.10
C THR A 78 5.37 2.16 -15.64
N ARG A 79 5.99 1.09 -15.16
CA ARG A 79 6.54 1.03 -13.80
C ARG A 79 7.58 2.12 -13.54
N GLN A 80 8.35 2.48 -14.56
CA GLN A 80 9.37 3.54 -14.49
C GLN A 80 8.77 4.93 -14.18
N THR A 81 7.57 5.22 -14.67
CA THR A 81 6.90 6.52 -14.47
C THR A 81 5.89 6.50 -13.33
N ALA A 82 5.26 5.34 -13.09
CA ALA A 82 4.21 5.17 -12.10
C ALA A 82 4.73 4.85 -10.70
N GLY A 83 5.97 4.37 -10.59
CA GLY A 83 6.50 3.68 -9.41
C GLY A 83 5.93 2.27 -9.21
N GLY A 84 4.71 1.99 -9.71
CA GLY A 84 4.06 0.70 -9.56
C GLY A 84 2.56 0.72 -9.86
N GLY A 85 1.91 -0.41 -9.65
CA GLY A 85 0.48 -0.63 -9.90
C GLY A 85 -0.37 -0.54 -8.65
N VAL A 86 -1.25 -1.53 -8.44
CA VAL A 86 -2.19 -1.52 -7.31
C VAL A 86 -1.48 -1.42 -5.96
N LEU A 87 -0.28 -2.00 -5.82
CA LEU A 87 0.52 -1.92 -4.60
C LEU A 87 0.92 -0.47 -4.28
N VAL A 88 1.38 0.30 -5.27
CA VAL A 88 1.76 1.71 -5.07
C VAL A 88 0.54 2.61 -4.93
N VAL A 89 -0.45 2.46 -5.81
CA VAL A 89 -1.60 3.38 -5.89
C VAL A 89 -2.50 3.26 -4.66
N SER A 90 -2.83 2.02 -4.28
CA SER A 90 -3.78 1.72 -3.18
C SER A 90 -3.09 1.07 -1.98
N GLY A 91 -2.20 0.11 -2.24
CA GLY A 91 -1.51 -0.63 -1.19
C GLY A 91 -0.60 0.21 -0.29
N SER A 92 -0.01 1.29 -0.80
CA SER A 92 0.93 2.13 -0.04
C SER A 92 0.34 2.70 1.25
N HIS A 93 -0.96 3.04 1.27
CA HIS A 93 -1.65 3.45 2.51
C HIS A 93 -1.70 2.31 3.55
N PHE A 94 -1.89 1.07 3.10
CA PHE A 94 -1.90 -0.07 4.01
C PHE A 94 -0.49 -0.46 4.44
N ILE A 95 0.52 -0.38 3.57
CA ILE A 95 1.92 -0.61 3.93
C ILE A 95 2.36 0.35 5.04
N ASP A 96 2.09 1.65 4.91
CA ASP A 96 2.36 2.62 5.99
C ASP A 96 1.59 2.28 7.28
N ARG A 97 0.28 1.98 7.19
CA ARG A 97 -0.52 1.60 8.36
C ARG A 97 -0.02 0.32 9.02
N MET A 98 0.43 -0.66 8.26
CA MET A 98 0.98 -1.92 8.77
C MET A 98 2.27 -1.67 9.54
N LEU A 99 3.20 -0.89 8.97
CA LEU A 99 4.44 -0.47 9.64
C LEU A 99 4.13 0.35 10.90
N TYR A 100 3.11 1.20 10.87
CA TYR A 100 2.67 1.93 12.05
C TYR A 100 2.16 1.02 13.17
N LEU A 101 1.37 0.00 12.83
CA LEU A 101 0.73 -0.89 13.80
C LEU A 101 1.71 -1.90 14.39
N PHE A 102 2.59 -2.46 13.56
CA PHE A 102 3.45 -3.60 13.93
C PHE A 102 4.96 -3.28 13.95
N GLY A 103 5.37 -2.11 13.46
CA GLY A 103 6.79 -1.76 13.33
C GLY A 103 7.45 -2.46 12.14
N PRO A 104 8.78 -2.70 12.19
CA PRO A 104 9.52 -3.34 11.10
C PRO A 104 8.93 -4.71 10.73
N THR A 105 8.72 -4.92 9.42
CA THR A 105 8.05 -6.09 8.86
C THR A 105 8.96 -6.81 7.89
N ARG A 106 8.96 -8.14 7.91
CA ARG A 106 9.68 -8.98 6.95
C ARG A 106 8.71 -9.50 5.88
N ILE A 107 9.16 -9.53 4.62
CA ILE A 107 8.37 -10.10 3.53
C ILE A 107 8.59 -11.62 3.47
N LEU A 108 7.49 -12.38 3.45
CA LEU A 108 7.52 -13.83 3.29
C LEU A 108 7.34 -14.23 1.82
N SER A 109 6.44 -13.56 1.11
CA SER A 109 6.25 -13.74 -0.33
C SER A 109 5.55 -12.54 -0.95
N TYR A 110 5.77 -12.31 -2.24
CA TYR A 110 5.04 -11.33 -3.03
C TYR A 110 4.80 -11.88 -4.43
N LYS A 111 3.56 -11.80 -4.91
CA LYS A 111 3.17 -12.18 -6.26
C LYS A 111 2.30 -11.12 -6.91
N ASP A 112 2.50 -10.86 -8.20
CA ASP A 112 1.67 -9.93 -8.97
C ASP A 112 1.41 -10.41 -10.41
N ASP A 113 0.54 -9.69 -11.12
CA ASP A 113 0.17 -9.93 -12.51
C ASP A 113 0.80 -8.90 -13.47
N ALA A 114 1.92 -8.26 -13.10
CA ALA A 114 2.50 -7.18 -13.88
C ALA A 114 2.93 -7.63 -15.30
N HIS A 115 3.46 -8.86 -15.43
CA HIS A 115 4.07 -9.39 -16.66
C HIS A 115 5.06 -8.40 -17.33
N GLY A 116 5.84 -7.68 -16.51
CA GLY A 116 6.80 -6.65 -16.96
C GLY A 116 6.21 -5.25 -17.16
N GLY A 117 4.90 -5.09 -16.95
CA GLY A 117 4.19 -3.81 -16.93
C GLY A 117 3.89 -3.32 -15.51
N VAL A 118 2.62 -2.95 -15.30
CA VAL A 118 2.09 -2.41 -14.05
C VAL A 118 1.01 -3.36 -13.55
N GLU A 119 1.17 -3.87 -12.33
CA GLU A 119 0.26 -4.87 -11.76
C GLU A 119 -1.13 -4.30 -11.44
N ALA A 120 -2.16 -5.05 -11.82
CA ALA A 120 -3.55 -4.78 -11.46
C ALA A 120 -3.94 -5.52 -10.17
N ASN A 121 -3.28 -6.65 -9.91
CA ASN A 121 -3.54 -7.52 -8.77
C ASN A 121 -2.21 -7.95 -8.13
N CYS A 122 -2.19 -7.99 -6.81
CA CYS A 122 -1.08 -8.60 -6.09
C CYS A 122 -1.54 -9.29 -4.80
N VAL A 123 -0.75 -10.29 -4.39
CA VAL A 123 -0.87 -10.95 -3.09
C VAL A 123 0.49 -10.93 -2.41
N ALA A 124 0.49 -10.65 -1.11
CA ALA A 124 1.70 -10.59 -0.30
C ALA A 124 1.48 -11.29 1.04
N ALA A 125 2.53 -11.93 1.53
CA ALA A 125 2.59 -12.45 2.89
C ALA A 125 3.73 -11.77 3.65
N PHE A 126 3.47 -11.42 4.89
CA PHE A 126 4.39 -10.70 5.76
C PHE A 126 4.52 -11.40 7.12
N ASP A 127 5.68 -11.24 7.74
CA ASP A 127 5.94 -11.59 9.13
C ASP A 127 6.21 -10.32 9.91
N CYS A 128 5.21 -9.93 10.70
CA CYS A 128 5.26 -8.81 11.62
C CYS A 128 5.63 -9.30 13.03
N GLN A 129 5.99 -8.38 13.91
CA GLN A 129 6.28 -8.70 15.31
C GLN A 129 5.30 -7.98 16.24
N ASP A 130 4.68 -8.72 17.15
CA ASP A 130 4.01 -8.15 18.32
C ASP A 130 4.59 -8.76 19.58
N SER A 131 5.40 -7.96 20.27
CA SER A 131 5.91 -8.28 21.61
C SER A 131 6.70 -9.58 21.68
N GLY A 132 7.51 -9.77 20.64
CA GLY A 132 8.36 -10.95 20.45
C GLY A 132 7.64 -12.15 19.84
N ASN A 133 6.35 -12.03 19.49
CA ASN A 133 5.63 -13.07 18.76
C ASN A 133 5.53 -12.70 17.27
N SER A 134 5.72 -13.70 16.41
CA SER A 134 5.45 -13.58 14.98
C SER A 134 3.95 -13.43 14.74
N VAL A 135 3.59 -12.48 13.88
CA VAL A 135 2.23 -12.24 13.41
C VAL A 135 2.24 -12.36 11.89
N GLU A 136 1.65 -13.43 11.37
CA GLU A 136 1.58 -13.65 9.93
C GLU A 136 0.48 -12.77 9.30
N GLY A 137 0.86 -12.04 8.27
CA GLY A 137 0.00 -11.09 7.57
C GLY A 137 -0.25 -11.52 6.14
N HIS A 138 -1.51 -11.53 5.69
CA HIS A 138 -1.86 -11.71 4.28
C HIS A 138 -2.50 -10.44 3.72
N VAL A 139 -2.02 -10.02 2.55
CA VAL A 139 -2.50 -8.83 1.85
C VAL A 139 -2.91 -9.20 0.44
N THR A 140 -4.14 -8.92 0.06
CA THR A 140 -4.68 -9.14 -1.30
C THR A 140 -5.18 -7.81 -1.86
N LEU A 141 -4.64 -7.37 -2.99
CA LEU A 141 -5.02 -6.13 -3.64
C LEU A 141 -5.52 -6.38 -5.06
N SER A 142 -6.58 -5.68 -5.47
CA SER A 142 -7.15 -5.80 -6.81
C SER A 142 -7.70 -4.48 -7.37
N LYS A 143 -7.49 -4.28 -8.68
CA LYS A 143 -8.21 -3.31 -9.52
C LYS A 143 -9.16 -3.95 -10.53
N THR A 144 -9.27 -5.27 -10.54
CA THR A 144 -10.08 -6.02 -11.51
C THR A 144 -11.35 -6.59 -10.89
N HIS A 145 -11.42 -6.75 -9.58
CA HIS A 145 -12.61 -7.26 -8.89
C HIS A 145 -12.75 -6.68 -7.48
N ARG A 146 -13.95 -6.85 -6.91
CA ARG A 146 -14.25 -6.42 -5.54
C ARG A 146 -13.76 -7.46 -4.54
N LEU A 147 -13.19 -6.98 -3.44
CA LEU A 147 -12.82 -7.79 -2.27
C LEU A 147 -13.58 -7.29 -1.03
N SER A 148 -13.29 -7.87 0.13
CA SER A 148 -13.98 -7.52 1.37
C SER A 148 -13.67 -6.11 1.90
N ASN A 149 -12.59 -5.48 1.39
CA ASN A 149 -12.18 -4.10 1.68
C ASN A 149 -12.09 -3.82 3.19
N LYS A 150 -11.32 -4.63 3.89
CA LYS A 150 -11.14 -4.53 5.34
C LYS A 150 -9.80 -5.08 5.80
N LEU A 151 -9.36 -4.59 6.96
CA LEU A 151 -8.33 -5.19 7.78
C LEU A 151 -9.00 -6.03 8.88
N ARG A 152 -8.54 -7.25 9.07
CA ARG A 152 -8.94 -8.16 10.15
C ARG A 152 -7.71 -8.61 10.93
N ILE A 153 -7.70 -8.43 12.24
CA ILE A 153 -6.60 -8.87 13.13
C ILE A 153 -7.15 -9.91 14.10
N VAL A 154 -6.53 -11.09 14.14
CA VAL A 154 -6.99 -12.23 14.93
C VAL A 154 -6.05 -12.46 16.10
N GLY A 155 -6.63 -12.62 17.30
CA GLY A 155 -5.89 -13.01 18.49
C GLY A 155 -6.58 -14.06 19.34
N ALA A 156 -5.93 -14.41 20.45
CA ALA A 156 -6.42 -15.39 21.40
C ALA A 156 -7.82 -15.07 21.96
N ASN A 157 -8.17 -13.80 22.13
CA ASN A 157 -9.43 -13.39 22.78
C ASN A 157 -10.49 -12.89 21.79
N GLY A 158 -10.23 -12.90 20.49
CA GLY A 158 -11.21 -12.46 19.49
C GLY A 158 -10.59 -11.89 18.23
N THR A 159 -11.31 -10.98 17.59
CA THR A 159 -10.92 -10.37 16.32
C THR A 159 -11.26 -8.88 16.31
N PHE A 160 -10.34 -8.06 15.81
CA PHE A 160 -10.64 -6.69 15.39
C PHE A 160 -10.87 -6.64 13.88
N GLU A 161 -11.84 -5.84 13.44
CA GLU A 161 -12.05 -5.50 12.04
C GLU A 161 -12.18 -3.99 11.83
N VAL A 162 -11.59 -3.50 10.74
CA VAL A 162 -11.71 -2.12 10.28
C VAL A 162 -11.92 -2.14 8.76
N ALA A 163 -13.07 -1.67 8.28
CA ALA A 163 -13.32 -1.53 6.85
C ALA A 163 -12.45 -0.41 6.24
N GLU A 164 -12.12 -0.51 4.96
CA GLU A 164 -11.37 0.54 4.29
C GLU A 164 -12.20 1.84 4.23
N GLY A 165 -11.58 2.96 4.61
CA GLY A 165 -12.24 4.25 4.78
C GLY A 165 -13.01 4.42 6.10
N GLN A 166 -13.14 3.38 6.93
CA GLN A 166 -13.64 3.56 8.30
C GLN A 166 -12.63 4.37 9.10
N SER A 167 -13.00 5.59 9.49
CA SER A 167 -12.10 6.54 10.14
C SER A 167 -12.32 6.68 11.65
N GLU A 168 -13.40 6.13 12.19
CA GLU A 168 -13.84 6.45 13.56
C GLU A 168 -13.67 5.32 14.56
N SER A 169 -13.98 4.10 14.13
CA SER A 169 -14.20 2.98 15.03
C SER A 169 -13.53 1.69 14.57
N VAL A 170 -13.40 0.77 15.53
CA VAL A 170 -12.90 -0.59 15.35
C VAL A 170 -13.98 -1.55 15.83
N ALA A 171 -14.36 -2.50 14.99
CA ALA A 171 -15.27 -3.56 15.39
C ALA A 171 -14.49 -4.64 16.15
N TYR A 172 -15.00 -5.08 17.30
CA TYR A 172 -14.45 -6.16 18.11
C TYR A 172 -15.45 -7.31 18.25
N TYR A 173 -14.98 -8.50 17.91
CA TYR A 173 -15.70 -9.77 18.05
C TYR A 173 -14.96 -10.62 19.08
N PRO A 174 -15.43 -10.70 20.34
CA PRO A 174 -14.83 -11.57 21.35
C PRO A 174 -14.97 -13.04 20.94
N ARG A 175 -13.98 -13.88 21.28
CA ARG A 175 -13.97 -15.30 20.88
C ARG A 175 -15.17 -16.08 21.42
N ASP A 176 -15.54 -15.84 22.68
CA ASP A 176 -16.55 -16.61 23.41
C ASP A 176 -17.88 -15.86 23.54
N SER A 177 -18.20 -15.01 22.55
CA SER A 177 -19.40 -14.18 22.55
C SER A 177 -19.92 -13.98 21.13
N ASP A 178 -21.25 -14.04 20.96
CA ASP A 178 -21.91 -13.66 19.71
C ASP A 178 -22.09 -12.13 19.59
N LEU A 179 -21.64 -11.36 20.58
CA LEU A 179 -21.75 -9.90 20.56
C LEU A 179 -20.68 -9.28 19.67
N ARG A 180 -21.11 -8.30 18.89
CA ARG A 180 -20.23 -7.37 18.18
C ARG A 180 -20.16 -6.07 18.94
N HIS A 181 -18.96 -5.65 19.31
CA HIS A 181 -18.72 -4.35 19.93
C HIS A 181 -18.19 -3.37 18.90
N GLU A 182 -18.72 -2.15 18.90
CA GLU A 182 -18.13 -1.03 18.16
C GLU A 182 -17.35 -0.19 19.17
N ILE A 183 -16.03 -0.15 19.03
CA ILE A 183 -15.18 0.67 19.88
C ILE A 183 -14.84 1.93 19.09
N SER A 184 -15.17 3.09 19.62
CA SER A 184 -14.79 4.38 19.06
C SER A 184 -14.10 5.23 20.10
N PHE A 185 -13.26 6.14 19.63
CA PHE A 185 -12.58 7.12 20.47
C PHE A 185 -12.55 8.44 19.73
N THR A 186 -12.82 9.52 20.44
CA THR A 186 -12.76 10.88 19.90
C THR A 186 -11.50 11.54 20.42
N SER A 187 -10.65 12.06 19.53
CA SER A 187 -9.45 12.80 19.91
C SER A 187 -9.33 14.12 19.14
N PRO A 188 -8.94 15.22 19.80
CA PRO A 188 -8.71 16.49 19.11
C PRO A 188 -7.59 16.43 18.06
N ILE A 189 -6.73 15.40 18.11
CA ILE A 189 -5.56 15.22 17.22
C ILE A 189 -5.92 14.34 16.01
N THR A 190 -6.95 13.49 16.13
CA THR A 190 -7.35 12.47 15.13
C THR A 190 -8.79 12.66 14.65
N GLY A 191 -9.40 13.79 15.02
CA GLY A 191 -10.73 14.18 14.60
C GLY A 191 -11.85 13.32 15.19
N SER A 192 -13.03 13.53 14.65
CA SER A 192 -14.33 12.91 14.89
C SER A 192 -15.04 12.69 13.56
N ALA A 193 -16.23 12.09 13.60
CA ALA A 193 -17.07 11.85 12.43
C ALA A 193 -17.27 13.12 11.59
N GLY A 194 -16.84 13.09 10.33
CA GLY A 194 -17.00 14.21 9.38
C GLY A 194 -15.85 15.22 9.35
N ASP A 195 -14.75 14.98 10.09
CA ASP A 195 -13.56 15.82 9.99
C ASP A 195 -12.79 15.60 8.68
N ASP A 196 -12.29 16.70 8.15
CA ASP A 196 -11.49 16.72 6.93
C ASP A 196 -10.05 16.29 7.26
N HIS A 197 -9.76 15.00 7.07
CA HIS A 197 -8.44 14.42 7.34
C HIS A 197 -7.32 15.04 6.50
N PHE A 198 -7.61 15.60 5.31
CA PHE A 198 -6.63 16.34 4.52
C PHE A 198 -6.32 17.68 5.17
N LYS A 199 -7.34 18.37 5.67
CA LYS A 199 -7.13 19.59 6.47
C LYS A 199 -6.30 19.30 7.72
N MET A 200 -6.57 18.21 8.42
CA MET A 200 -5.81 17.81 9.61
C MET A 200 -4.33 17.54 9.30
N GLU A 201 -4.04 16.90 8.17
CA GLU A 201 -2.67 16.68 7.69
C GLU A 201 -1.93 18.01 7.44
N ILE A 202 -2.60 18.96 6.78
CA ILE A 202 -2.04 20.29 6.53
C ILE A 202 -1.83 21.05 7.85
N GLU A 203 -2.78 20.96 8.78
CA GLU A 203 -2.67 21.60 10.11
C GLU A 203 -1.53 21.01 10.93
N ASP A 204 -1.33 19.68 10.87
CA ASP A 204 -0.21 19.00 11.52
C ASP A 204 1.14 19.40 10.92
N PHE A 205 1.22 19.52 9.59
CA PHE A 205 2.40 20.03 8.92
C PHE A 205 2.73 21.47 9.34
N ILE A 206 1.72 22.36 9.40
CA ILE A 206 1.90 23.74 9.87
C ILE A 206 2.32 23.76 11.35
N ARG A 207 1.73 22.91 12.20
CA ARG A 207 2.12 22.75 13.61
C ARG A 207 3.58 22.32 13.72
N ALA A 208 4.02 21.32 12.96
CA ALA A 208 5.39 20.83 12.96
C ALA A 208 6.37 21.96 12.59
N ILE A 209 6.05 22.78 11.59
CA ILE A 209 6.85 23.96 11.20
C ILE A 209 6.93 24.97 12.35
N ARG A 210 5.78 25.35 12.94
CA ARG A 210 5.72 26.39 13.98
C ARG A 210 6.40 25.99 15.27
N THR A 211 6.37 24.71 15.61
CA THR A 211 6.87 24.18 16.88
C THR A 211 8.27 23.58 16.79
N GLY A 212 8.79 23.36 15.57
CA GLY A 212 10.00 22.55 15.35
C GLY A 212 9.81 21.07 15.69
N GLY A 213 8.56 20.61 15.85
CA GLY A 213 8.23 19.22 16.18
C GLY A 213 8.21 18.32 14.94
N LYS A 214 8.08 17.01 15.17
CA LYS A 214 7.88 16.03 14.08
C LYS A 214 6.42 16.06 13.60
N PRO A 215 6.15 16.00 12.29
CA PRO A 215 4.81 15.74 11.78
C PRO A 215 4.37 14.31 12.14
N MET A 216 3.07 14.02 12.00
CA MET A 216 2.46 12.71 12.24
C MET A 216 3.11 11.60 11.41
N VAL A 217 3.44 11.93 10.16
CA VAL A 217 4.17 11.06 9.24
C VAL A 217 5.31 11.87 8.65
N ASN A 218 6.53 11.52 9.06
CA ASN A 218 7.74 12.22 8.61
C ASN A 218 8.39 11.49 7.44
N GLY A 219 9.37 12.14 6.79
CA GLY A 219 10.09 11.55 5.65
C GLY A 219 10.71 10.17 5.91
N GLN A 220 11.13 9.86 7.16
CA GLN A 220 11.71 8.56 7.49
C GLN A 220 10.67 7.44 7.40
N GLU A 221 9.48 7.67 7.97
CA GLU A 221 8.36 6.71 7.90
C GLU A 221 7.88 6.51 6.44
N GLY A 222 7.87 7.59 5.65
CA GLY A 222 7.59 7.50 4.21
C GLY A 222 8.65 6.69 3.46
N THR A 223 9.92 6.83 3.85
CA THR A 223 11.04 6.06 3.27
C THR A 223 10.93 4.57 3.61
N GLU A 224 10.56 4.22 4.84
CA GLU A 224 10.33 2.84 5.26
C GLU A 224 9.21 2.18 4.46
N SER A 225 8.14 2.93 4.15
CA SER A 225 7.05 2.45 3.31
C SER A 225 7.51 2.20 1.87
N VAL A 226 8.29 3.12 1.28
CA VAL A 226 8.88 2.95 -0.06
C VAL A 226 9.84 1.76 -0.09
N ALA A 227 10.67 1.58 0.94
CA ALA A 227 11.61 0.48 1.03
C ALA A 227 10.92 -0.88 1.01
N LEU A 228 9.83 -1.05 1.77
CA LEU A 228 9.08 -2.31 1.78
C LEU A 228 8.38 -2.58 0.42
N ILE A 229 7.89 -1.54 -0.25
CA ILE A 229 7.31 -1.65 -1.59
C ILE A 229 8.38 -2.05 -2.62
N GLU A 230 9.55 -1.40 -2.58
CA GLU A 230 10.67 -1.71 -3.47
C GLU A 230 11.16 -3.15 -3.25
N GLU A 231 11.22 -3.62 -1.99
CA GLU A 231 11.57 -5.00 -1.64
C GLU A 231 10.54 -6.00 -2.18
N CYS A 232 9.23 -5.75 -2.03
CA CYS A 232 8.16 -6.55 -2.65
C CYS A 232 8.43 -6.75 -4.15
N TYR A 233 8.71 -5.65 -4.86
CA TYR A 233 8.99 -5.70 -6.29
C TYR A 233 10.28 -6.42 -6.64
N SER A 234 11.30 -6.36 -5.80
CA SER A 234 12.57 -7.05 -6.02
C SER A 234 12.45 -8.58 -5.96
N ILE A 235 11.45 -9.11 -5.24
CA ILE A 235 11.22 -10.55 -5.06
C ILE A 235 10.01 -11.07 -5.85
N ALA A 236 9.40 -10.23 -6.69
CA ALA A 236 8.12 -10.53 -7.33
C ALA A 236 8.12 -11.82 -8.14
N GLN A 237 7.09 -12.62 -7.92
CA GLN A 237 6.77 -13.80 -8.71
C GLN A 237 5.42 -13.61 -9.42
N PRO A 238 5.18 -14.27 -10.55
CA PRO A 238 3.85 -14.24 -11.17
C PRO A 238 2.78 -14.84 -10.26
N ILE A 239 1.58 -14.26 -10.29
CA ILE A 239 0.36 -14.95 -9.81
C ILE A 239 0.09 -16.17 -10.70
N ASP A 240 -0.50 -17.21 -10.13
CA ASP A 240 -0.94 -18.38 -10.90
C ASP A 240 -2.16 -18.01 -11.75
N GLU A 241 -1.93 -17.86 -13.06
CA GLU A 241 -2.96 -17.55 -14.05
C GLU A 241 -3.03 -18.66 -15.11
N PRO A 242 -3.63 -19.83 -14.80
CA PRO A 242 -3.63 -20.98 -15.71
C PRO A 242 -4.20 -20.65 -17.09
N TRP A 243 -5.15 -19.72 -17.17
CA TRP A 243 -5.74 -19.28 -18.43
C TRP A 243 -4.75 -18.49 -19.31
N VAL A 244 -3.87 -17.68 -18.73
CA VAL A 244 -2.82 -16.96 -19.46
C VAL A 244 -1.76 -17.96 -19.94
N ASP A 245 -1.26 -18.80 -19.04
CA ASP A 245 -0.20 -19.76 -19.34
C ASP A 245 -0.61 -20.76 -20.42
N GLN A 246 -1.83 -21.29 -20.34
CA GLN A 246 -2.35 -22.20 -21.36
C GLN A 246 -2.54 -21.48 -22.69
N SER A 247 -3.07 -20.26 -22.68
CA SER A 247 -3.29 -19.47 -23.89
C SER A 247 -1.98 -19.08 -24.58
N LEU A 248 -0.98 -18.64 -23.83
CA LEU A 248 0.35 -18.33 -24.34
C LEU A 248 1.02 -19.56 -24.95
N LYS A 249 0.93 -20.73 -24.30
CA LYS A 249 1.44 -22.00 -24.86
C LYS A 249 0.78 -22.32 -26.20
N LEU A 250 -0.54 -22.15 -26.31
CA LEU A 250 -1.27 -22.38 -27.56
C LEU A 250 -0.86 -21.39 -28.65
N ILE A 251 -0.75 -20.09 -28.32
CA ILE A 251 -0.38 -19.04 -29.27
C ILE A 251 1.06 -19.26 -29.75
N MET A 252 2.02 -19.45 -28.83
CA MET A 252 3.43 -19.67 -29.18
C MET A 252 3.63 -20.95 -29.99
N GLY A 253 2.85 -22.00 -29.72
CA GLY A 253 2.85 -23.23 -30.53
C GLY A 253 2.22 -23.07 -31.91
N SER A 254 1.41 -22.02 -32.12
CA SER A 254 0.70 -21.74 -33.37
C SER A 254 1.38 -20.68 -34.25
N ILE A 255 2.38 -19.96 -33.71
CA ILE A 255 3.15 -18.98 -34.48
C ILE A 255 4.18 -19.73 -35.36
N PRO A 256 4.08 -19.67 -36.69
CA PRO A 256 5.12 -20.23 -37.55
C PRO A 256 6.45 -19.51 -37.27
N PRO A 257 7.60 -20.21 -37.36
CA PRO A 257 8.89 -19.58 -37.12
C PRO A 257 9.03 -18.35 -38.01
N LEU A 258 9.40 -17.21 -37.41
CA LEU A 258 9.69 -15.97 -38.13
C LEU A 258 10.71 -16.28 -39.23
N ASP A 259 10.29 -16.16 -40.49
CA ASP A 259 11.15 -16.32 -41.64
C ASP A 259 12.14 -15.15 -41.68
N LYS A 260 13.35 -15.39 -41.19
CA LYS A 260 14.45 -14.43 -41.17
C LYS A 260 15.01 -14.14 -42.58
N SER A 261 14.46 -14.72 -43.64
CA SER A 261 14.88 -14.48 -45.03
C SER A 261 14.22 -13.26 -45.68
N VAL A 262 13.15 -12.70 -45.09
CA VAL A 262 12.56 -11.44 -45.58
C VAL A 262 13.35 -10.27 -45.01
N GLY A 263 14.39 -9.88 -45.76
CA GLY A 263 15.24 -8.75 -45.41
C GLY A 263 14.44 -7.46 -45.20
N THR A 264 14.77 -6.74 -44.14
CA THR A 264 14.40 -5.34 -43.93
C THR A 264 14.92 -4.47 -45.07
N ARG A 265 14.13 -4.33 -46.14
CA ARG A 265 14.20 -3.22 -47.09
C ARG A 265 12.79 -2.67 -47.25
N GLY A 266 12.47 -1.74 -46.38
CA GLY A 266 11.25 -0.95 -46.40
C GLY A 266 11.45 0.24 -45.48
N THR A 267 12.22 1.23 -45.94
CA THR A 267 12.28 2.55 -45.30
C THR A 267 10.87 3.15 -45.27
N ILE A 268 10.53 3.82 -44.17
CA ILE A 268 9.26 4.52 -43.85
C ILE A 268 8.97 5.72 -44.80
N GLN A 269 9.46 5.70 -46.04
CA GLN A 269 9.25 6.76 -47.04
C GLN A 269 8.24 6.40 -48.14
N GLU A 270 7.72 5.17 -48.22
CA GLU A 270 6.78 4.78 -49.30
C GLU A 270 5.29 4.85 -48.92
N PHE A 271 4.93 5.29 -47.71
CA PHE A 271 3.52 5.42 -47.27
C PHE A 271 2.95 6.85 -47.30
N LEU A 272 3.71 7.84 -47.79
CA LEU A 272 3.24 9.21 -48.02
C LEU A 272 3.60 9.66 -49.43
N GLY A 273 2.81 9.22 -50.41
CA GLY A 273 3.02 9.57 -51.81
C GLY A 273 1.89 9.08 -52.71
N ASN A 274 0.70 9.67 -52.54
CA ASN A 274 -0.23 10.09 -53.60
C ASN A 274 -1.43 10.79 -52.97
#